data_AF-A0A0C2ZIT5-F1
#
_entry.id   AF-A0A0C2ZIT5-F1
#
_cell.length_a   1.000
_cell.length_b   1.000
_cell.length_c   1.000
_cell.angle_alpha   90.00
_cell.angle_beta   90.00
_cell.angle_gamma   90.00
#
_symmetry.space_group_name_H-M   'P 1'
#
loop_
_entity.id
_entity.type
_entity.pdbx_description
1 polymer ?
#
loop_
_entity_poly.entity_id
_entity_poly.type
_entity_poly.pdbx_seq_one_letter_code
_entity_poly.pdbx_strand_id
1 'polypeptide(L)'
;MKLFDDDDFMVTSPRENFFAISKTANVNIVEMELEKMLERLAVAEKMLEDKGLEEEFDRTYSIMRADVTELENRVNSIFIELVGNIVTQCE
;
A
#
# COMPACT_ATOMS: atom_id res chain seq x y z
N MET A 1 25.26 -12.30 2.24
CA MET A 1 23.90 -12.64 2.65
C MET A 1 23.02 -12.35 1.45
N LYS A 2 22.53 -13.38 0.75
CA LYS A 2 21.52 -13.19 -0.29
C LYS A 2 20.20 -13.04 0.46
N LEU A 3 19.65 -11.83 0.51
CA LEU A 3 18.43 -11.55 1.27
C LEU A 3 17.13 -11.89 0.52
N PHE A 4 17.23 -12.27 -0.75
CA PHE A 4 16.06 -12.45 -1.61
C PHE A 4 16.32 -13.61 -2.57
N ASP A 5 16.02 -14.83 -2.14
CA ASP A 5 15.64 -15.87 -3.10
C ASP A 5 14.13 -15.68 -3.32
N ASP A 6 13.72 -15.50 -4.57
CA ASP A 6 12.34 -15.20 -5.01
C ASP A 6 11.29 -16.20 -4.49
N ASP A 7 11.72 -17.34 -3.97
CA ASP A 7 10.88 -18.39 -3.38
C ASP A 7 10.35 -18.04 -1.96
N ASP A 8 11.02 -17.17 -1.19
CA ASP A 8 10.57 -16.80 0.17
C ASP A 8 9.52 -15.66 0.16
N PHE A 9 9.43 -14.92 -0.95
CA PHE A 9 8.35 -13.95 -1.21
C PHE A 9 6.98 -14.63 -1.32
N MET A 10 6.94 -15.94 -1.63
CA MET A 10 5.71 -16.71 -1.83
C MET A 10 5.06 -17.22 -0.54
N VAL A 11 5.71 -17.12 0.63
CA VAL A 11 5.19 -17.71 1.89
C VAL A 11 4.39 -16.73 2.74
N THR A 12 4.57 -15.41 2.55
CA THR A 12 3.88 -14.37 3.34
C THR A 12 3.01 -13.49 2.45
N SER A 13 1.85 -13.06 2.96
CA SER A 13 1.01 -12.11 2.21
C SER A 13 1.75 -10.78 2.02
N PRO A 14 1.48 -10.02 0.95
CA PRO A 14 2.11 -8.71 0.74
C PRO A 14 1.99 -7.77 1.96
N ARG A 15 0.84 -7.83 2.64
CA ARG A 15 0.60 -7.13 3.90
C ARG A 15 1.59 -7.54 4.99
N GLU A 16 1.75 -8.84 5.24
CA GLU A 16 2.67 -9.36 6.25
C GLU A 16 4.11 -9.00 5.93
N ASN A 17 4.51 -9.11 4.66
CA ASN A 17 5.83 -8.74 4.19
C ASN A 17 6.11 -7.24 4.44
N PHE A 18 5.18 -6.36 4.07
CA PHE A 18 5.29 -4.92 4.35
C PHE A 18 5.50 -4.63 5.84
N PHE A 19 4.68 -5.22 6.72
CA PHE A 19 4.82 -5.00 8.17
C PHE A 19 6.09 -5.62 8.75
N ALA A 20 6.61 -6.70 8.16
CA ALA A 20 7.89 -7.28 8.56
C ALA A 20 9.06 -6.34 8.20
N ILE A 21 9.10 -5.87 6.94
CA ILE A 21 10.13 -4.95 6.44
C ILE A 21 10.08 -3.61 7.17
N SER A 22 8.89 -3.05 7.40
CA SER A 22 8.73 -1.77 8.08
C SER A 22 9.27 -1.76 9.52
N LYS A 23 9.37 -2.93 10.17
CA LYS A 23 9.93 -3.06 11.53
C LYS A 23 11.45 -3.07 11.55
N THR A 24 12.10 -3.41 10.44
CA THR A 24 13.55 -3.60 10.37
C THR A 24 14.26 -2.56 9.52
N ALA A 25 13.56 -1.93 8.57
CA ALA A 25 14.08 -0.85 7.73
C ALA A 25 14.35 0.43 8.53
N ASN A 26 15.05 1.38 7.90
CA ASN A 26 15.29 2.70 8.48
C ASN A 26 13.95 3.42 8.70
N VAL A 27 13.67 3.80 9.95
CA VAL A 27 12.40 4.44 10.34
C VAL A 27 12.10 5.70 9.52
N ASN A 28 13.10 6.50 9.19
CA ASN A 28 12.91 7.72 8.40
C ASN A 28 12.44 7.41 6.97
N ILE A 29 12.92 6.31 6.37
CA ILE A 29 12.50 5.88 5.02
C ILE A 29 11.06 5.37 5.07
N VAL A 30 10.73 4.58 6.10
CA VAL A 30 9.36 4.08 6.30
C VAL A 30 8.39 5.23 6.51
N GLU A 31 8.72 6.17 7.38
CA GLU A 31 7.90 7.37 7.64
C GLU A 31 7.70 8.20 6.38
N MET A 32 8.77 8.44 5.60
CA MET A 32 8.70 9.20 4.35
C MET A 32 7.80 8.52 3.31
N GLU A 33 7.89 7.19 3.12
CA GLU A 33 7.01 6.48 2.19
C GLU A 33 5.55 6.43 2.65
N LEU A 34 5.30 6.36 3.97
CA LEU A 34 3.96 6.48 4.52
C LEU A 34 3.39 7.89 4.34
N GLU A 35 4.18 8.93 4.57
CA GLU A 35 3.77 10.32 4.36
C GLU A 35 3.40 10.55 2.89
N LYS A 36 4.24 10.09 1.95
CA LYS A 36 3.97 10.14 0.52
C LYS A 36 2.69 9.39 0.13
N MET A 37 2.37 8.27 0.77
CA MET A 37 1.10 7.57 0.56
C MET A 37 -0.09 8.40 1.03
N LEU A 38 0.00 9.03 2.20
CA LEU A 38 -1.04 9.89 2.75
C LEU A 38 -1.25 11.16 1.92
N GLU A 39 -0.17 11.79 1.42
CA GLU A 39 -0.27 12.93 0.50
C GLU A 39 -1.04 12.56 -0.77
N ARG A 40 -0.76 11.39 -1.35
CA ARG A 40 -1.48 10.89 -2.53
C ARG A 40 -2.96 10.63 -2.23
N LEU A 41 -3.29 10.12 -1.04
CA LEU A 41 -4.67 9.95 -0.61
C LEU A 41 -5.38 11.30 -0.49
N ALA A 42 -4.76 12.29 0.17
CA ALA A 42 -5.34 13.62 0.33
C ALA A 42 -5.61 14.31 -1.02
N VAL A 43 -4.70 14.16 -1.99
CA VAL A 43 -4.92 14.65 -3.37
C VAL A 43 -6.08 13.93 -4.04
N ALA A 44 -6.18 12.61 -3.88
CA ALA A 44 -7.28 11.84 -4.44
C ALA A 44 -8.64 12.23 -3.84
N GLU A 45 -8.72 12.41 -2.52
CA GLU A 45 -9.91 12.91 -1.83
C GLU A 45 -10.30 14.30 -2.34
N LYS A 46 -9.33 15.21 -2.45
CA LYS A 46 -9.58 16.54 -3.01
C LYS A 46 -10.14 16.48 -4.44
N MET A 47 -9.61 15.59 -5.27
CA MET A 47 -10.10 15.38 -6.63
C MET A 47 -11.52 14.82 -6.67
N LEU A 48 -11.94 14.04 -5.67
CA LEU A 48 -13.31 13.54 -5.55
C LEU A 48 -14.26 14.66 -5.13
N GLU A 49 -13.88 15.46 -4.13
CA GLU A 49 -14.63 16.65 -3.68
C GLU A 49 -14.87 17.63 -4.84
N ASP A 50 -13.80 18.00 -5.55
CA ASP A 50 -13.86 18.98 -6.64
C ASP A 50 -14.77 18.53 -7.80
N LYS A 51 -15.04 17.22 -7.89
CA LYS A 51 -15.93 16.61 -8.88
C LYS A 51 -17.30 16.23 -8.34
N GLY A 52 -17.55 16.42 -7.03
CA GLY A 52 -18.79 15.99 -6.37
C GLY A 52 -18.99 14.47 -6.39
N LEU A 53 -17.92 13.68 -6.30
CA LEU A 53 -17.95 12.21 -6.41
C LEU A 53 -17.90 11.49 -5.04
N GLU A 54 -18.05 12.21 -3.94
CA GLU A 54 -17.93 11.67 -2.57
C GLU A 54 -18.95 10.54 -2.30
N GLU A 55 -20.23 10.74 -2.63
CA GLU A 55 -21.27 9.71 -2.45
C GLU A 55 -21.04 8.46 -3.33
N GLU A 56 -20.51 8.66 -4.55
CA GLU A 56 -20.17 7.56 -5.45
C GLU A 56 -18.96 6.77 -4.94
N PHE A 57 -17.97 7.46 -4.39
CA PHE A 57 -16.84 6.84 -3.73
C PHE A 57 -17.31 5.95 -2.56
N ASP A 58 -18.14 6.45 -1.65
CA ASP A 58 -18.64 5.69 -0.50
C ASP A 58 -19.46 4.46 -0.91
N ARG A 59 -20.31 4.60 -1.93
CA ARG A 59 -21.06 3.49 -2.51
C ARG A 59 -20.12 2.45 -3.12
N THR A 60 -19.15 2.87 -3.92
CA THR A 60 -18.20 1.98 -4.59
C THR A 60 -17.33 1.26 -3.57
N TYR A 61 -16.81 1.99 -2.58
CA TYR A 61 -16.06 1.44 -1.47
C TYR A 61 -16.87 0.35 -0.73
N SER A 62 -18.14 0.62 -0.42
CA SER A 62 -19.02 -0.36 0.24
C SER A 62 -19.24 -1.62 -0.61
N ILE A 63 -19.42 -1.47 -1.94
CA ILE A 63 -19.54 -2.60 -2.87
C ILE A 63 -18.25 -3.42 -2.90
N MET A 64 -17.10 -2.76 -3.06
CA MET A 64 -15.79 -3.42 -3.07
C MET A 64 -15.44 -4.07 -1.74
N ARG A 65 -15.90 -3.53 -0.61
CA ARG A 65 -15.74 -4.17 0.70
C ARG A 65 -16.58 -5.43 0.84
N ALA A 66 -17.72 -5.51 0.13
CA ALA A 66 -18.54 -6.72 0.09
C ALA A 66 -17.95 -7.78 -0.86
N ASP A 67 -17.34 -7.37 -1.98
CA ASP A 67 -16.53 -8.24 -2.85
C ASP A 67 -15.04 -8.16 -2.49
N VAL A 68 -14.70 -8.84 -1.39
CA VAL A 68 -13.40 -8.80 -0.72
C VAL A 68 -12.22 -9.03 -1.67
N THR A 69 -12.39 -9.83 -2.71
CA THR A 69 -11.29 -10.23 -3.62
C THR A 69 -10.72 -9.05 -4.41
N GLU A 70 -11.57 -8.19 -4.98
CA GLU A 70 -11.07 -7.06 -5.78
C GLU A 70 -10.32 -6.06 -4.90
N LEU A 71 -10.91 -5.71 -3.76
CA LEU A 71 -10.30 -4.77 -2.84
C LEU A 71 -8.99 -5.31 -2.28
N GLU A 72 -8.95 -6.58 -1.87
CA GLU A 72 -7.72 -7.21 -1.37
C GLU A 72 -6.61 -7.20 -2.42
N ASN A 73 -6.90 -7.51 -3.68
CA ASN A 73 -5.89 -7.49 -4.74
C ASN A 73 -5.31 -6.08 -4.95
N ARG A 74 -6.16 -5.05 -4.92
CA ARG A 74 -5.72 -3.65 -5.03
C ARG A 74 -4.88 -3.23 -3.83
N VAL A 75 -5.30 -3.57 -2.61
CA VAL A 75 -4.56 -3.28 -1.38
C VAL A 75 -3.22 -4.03 -1.34
N ASN A 76 -3.19 -5.29 -1.77
CA ASN A 76 -1.97 -6.08 -1.89
C ASN A 76 -0.98 -5.45 -2.86
N SER A 77 -1.45 -4.91 -3.99
CA SER A 77 -0.60 -4.21 -4.96
C SER A 77 0.07 -2.98 -4.32
N ILE A 78 -0.66 -2.22 -3.50
CA ILE A 78 -0.12 -1.08 -2.76
C ILE A 78 0.95 -1.54 -1.75
N PHE A 79 0.72 -2.64 -1.03
CA PHE A 79 1.74 -3.19 -0.12
C PHE A 79 3.03 -3.59 -0.84
N ILE A 80 2.93 -4.22 -2.02
CA ILE A 80 4.09 -4.57 -2.84
C ILE A 80 4.87 -3.32 -3.27
N GLU A 81 4.16 -2.27 -3.72
CA GLU A 81 4.78 -1.00 -4.11
C GLU A 81 5.53 -0.35 -2.94
N LEU A 82 4.92 -0.29 -1.76
CA LEU A 82 5.57 0.27 -0.56
C LEU A 82 6.83 -0.51 -0.17
N VAL A 83 6.77 -1.85 -0.21
CA VAL A 83 7.94 -2.69 0.04
C VAL A 83 9.05 -2.37 -0.96
N GLY A 84 8.73 -2.30 -2.26
CA GLY A 84 9.70 -1.94 -3.30
C GLY A 84 10.35 -0.59 -3.02
N ASN A 85 9.55 0.44 -2.74
CA ASN A 85 10.06 1.78 -2.46
C ASN A 85 10.95 1.84 -1.22
N ILE A 86 10.62 1.10 -0.15
CA ILE A 86 11.43 1.05 1.08
C ILE A 86 12.77 0.34 0.80
N VAL A 87 12.72 -0.82 0.15
CA VAL A 87 13.92 -1.66 -0.10
C VAL A 87 14.90 -0.95 -1.04
N THR A 88 14.42 -0.36 -2.15
CA THR A 88 15.28 0.36 -3.11
C THR A 88 15.99 1.56 -2.50
N GLN A 89 15.49 2.14 -1.42
CA GLN A 89 16.14 3.25 -0.71
C GLN A 89 17.09 2.78 0.41
N CYS A 90 17.06 1.50 0.75
CA CYS A 90 17.99 0.89 1.70
C CYS A 90 19.26 0.34 1.02
N GLU A 91 19.26 0.19 -0.31
CA GLU A 91 20.41 -0.20 -1.14
C GLU A 91 21.36 0.97 -1.43
#